data_AF-A0AAP0WSE0-F1
#
_entry.id   AF-A0AAP0WSE0-F1
#
_cell.length_a   1.000
_cell.length_b   1.000
_cell.length_c   1.000
_cell.angle_alpha   90.00
_cell.angle_beta   90.00
_cell.angle_gamma   90.00
#
_symmetry.space_group_name_H-M   'P 1'
#
loop_
_entity.id
_entity.type
_entity.pdbx_description
1 polymer ?
#
loop_
_entity_poly.entity_id
_entity_poly.type
_entity_poly.pdbx_seq_one_letter_code
_entity_poly.pdbx_strand_id
1 'polypeptide(L)'
;MVARKLISALFLVLISSSTATSGRIQLRRPCKSLVFYFHDIIYNGKNSKNATAAIVGAPTWGNKTILAGQNHFGDLVVFDDPITLDN
;
A
#
# COMPACT_ATOMS: atom_id res chain seq x y z
N MET A 1 27.58 29.91 -47.06
CA MET A 1 26.73 28.69 -47.05
C MET A 1 27.40 27.52 -46.32
N VAL A 2 28.70 27.27 -46.52
CA VAL A 2 29.46 26.17 -45.88
C VAL A 2 29.54 26.28 -44.34
N ALA A 3 29.84 27.46 -43.80
CA ALA A 3 29.94 27.67 -42.36
C ALA A 3 28.61 27.42 -41.61
N ARG A 4 27.45 27.81 -42.18
CA ARG A 4 26.13 27.50 -41.60
C ARG A 4 25.84 25.99 -41.60
N LYS A 5 26.29 25.26 -42.62
CA LYS A 5 26.16 23.80 -42.68
C LYS A 5 27.08 23.12 -41.66
N LEU A 6 28.29 23.64 -41.45
CA LEU A 6 29.22 23.17 -40.41
C LEU A 6 28.69 23.40 -39.00
N ILE A 7 28.15 24.60 -38.71
CA ILE A 7 27.55 24.91 -37.40
C ILE A 7 26.32 24.02 -37.16
N SER A 8 25.47 23.83 -38.17
CA SER A 8 24.31 22.94 -38.08
C SER A 8 24.72 21.48 -37.85
N ALA A 9 25.76 21.01 -38.55
CA ALA A 9 26.31 19.66 -38.35
C ALA A 9 26.90 19.48 -36.96
N LEU A 10 27.63 20.48 -36.44
CA LEU A 10 28.20 20.44 -35.10
C LEU A 10 27.11 20.43 -34.01
N PHE A 11 26.04 21.20 -34.22
CA PHE A 11 24.88 21.22 -33.33
C PHE A 11 24.15 19.86 -33.30
N LEU A 12 24.02 19.20 -34.45
CA LEU A 12 23.44 17.85 -34.56
C LEU A 12 24.28 16.78 -33.84
N VAL A 13 25.62 16.89 -33.87
CA VAL A 13 26.54 15.97 -33.17
C VAL A 13 26.42 16.13 -31.65
N LEU A 14 26.29 17.37 -31.16
CA LEU A 14 26.16 17.66 -29.74
C LEU A 14 24.86 17.11 -29.13
N ILE A 15 23.74 17.15 -29.86
CA ILE A 15 22.45 16.60 -29.39
C ILE A 15 22.48 15.07 -29.30
N SER A 16 23.24 14.42 -30.19
CA SER A 16 23.32 12.95 -30.28
C SER A 16 24.10 12.29 -29.13
N SER A 17 24.79 13.07 -28.29
CA SER A 17 25.72 12.58 -27.26
C SER A 17 25.11 12.46 -25.86
N SER A 18 23.78 12.54 -25.74
CA SER A 18 23.09 12.55 -24.44
C SER A 18 22.89 11.14 -23.89
N THR A 19 23.91 10.53 -23.29
CA THR A 19 23.75 9.30 -22.50
C THR A 19 23.35 9.66 -21.07
N ALA A 20 22.04 9.73 -20.81
CA ALA A 20 21.54 9.81 -19.44
C ALA A 20 21.85 8.49 -18.72
N THR A 21 22.89 8.46 -17.90
CA THR A 21 23.12 7.37 -16.95
C THR A 21 22.07 7.49 -15.86
N SER A 22 20.92 6.85 -16.09
CA SER A 22 19.99 6.57 -14.99
C SER A 22 20.74 5.66 -14.02
N GLY A 23 21.34 6.26 -13.00
CA GLY A 23 21.98 5.53 -11.92
C GLY A 23 20.93 4.58 -11.37
N ARG A 24 21.13 3.26 -11.57
CA ARG A 24 20.22 2.26 -11.03
C ARG A 24 20.22 2.44 -9.52
N ILE A 25 19.18 3.07 -8.98
CA ILE A 25 18.90 3.03 -7.56
C ILE A 25 18.68 1.56 -7.27
N GLN A 26 19.68 0.93 -6.66
CA GLN A 26 19.59 -0.46 -6.26
C GLN A 26 18.52 -0.51 -5.18
N LEU A 27 17.30 -0.90 -5.55
CA LEU A 27 16.22 -1.07 -4.59
C LEU A 27 16.71 -2.03 -3.51
N ARG A 28 16.70 -1.57 -2.26
CA ARG A 28 17.03 -2.42 -1.12
C ARG A 28 16.06 -3.60 -1.13
N ARG A 29 16.59 -4.81 -1.07
CA ARG A 29 15.80 -6.02 -0.91
C ARG A 29 15.54 -6.24 0.58
N PRO A 30 14.38 -6.80 0.97
CA PRO A 30 14.12 -7.13 2.36
C PRO A 30 15.17 -8.14 2.87
N CYS A 31 15.72 -7.89 4.07
CA CYS A 31 16.72 -8.76 4.70
C CYS A 31 16.12 -10.04 5.30
N LYS A 32 14.81 -10.03 5.56
CA LYS A 32 14.01 -11.14 6.08
C LYS A 32 12.60 -11.08 5.50
N SER A 33 12.00 -12.25 5.32
CA SER A 33 10.59 -12.41 4.98
C SER A 33 9.89 -13.15 6.12
N LEU A 34 8.75 -12.61 6.55
CA LEU A 34 7.91 -13.18 7.59
C LEU A 34 6.52 -13.41 6.99
N VAL A 35 6.01 -14.64 7.12
CA VAL A 35 4.72 -15.05 6.54
C VAL A 35 3.91 -15.70 7.65
N PHE A 36 2.75 -15.11 7.96
CA PHE A 36 1.88 -15.51 9.05
C PHE A 36 0.42 -15.24 8.68
N TYR A 37 -0.49 -15.80 9.49
CA TYR A 37 -1.92 -15.52 9.44
C TYR A 37 -2.29 -14.53 10.54
N PHE A 38 -3.08 -13.53 10.19
CA PHE A 38 -3.61 -12.52 11.10
C PHE A 38 -5.12 -12.74 11.20
N HIS A 39 -5.64 -12.91 12.41
CA HIS A 39 -7.02 -13.36 12.65
C HIS A 39 -7.85 -12.29 13.31
N ASP A 40 -8.85 -11.78 12.59
CA ASP A 40 -9.82 -10.84 13.14
C ASP A 40 -11.15 -11.56 13.44
N ILE A 41 -11.53 -11.57 14.72
CA ILE A 41 -12.83 -12.05 15.18
C ILE A 41 -13.62 -10.86 15.72
N ILE A 42 -14.36 -10.19 14.84
CA ILE A 42 -15.16 -9.02 15.21
C ILE A 42 -16.32 -9.39 16.15
N TYR A 43 -16.51 -8.59 17.20
CA TYR A 43 -17.65 -8.70 18.10
C TYR A 43 -18.97 -8.48 17.35
N ASN A 44 -19.94 -9.38 17.55
CA ASN A 44 -21.25 -9.39 16.88
C ASN A 44 -22.44 -9.25 17.84
N GLY A 45 -22.19 -8.75 19.06
CA GLY A 45 -23.20 -8.66 20.12
C GLY A 45 -23.34 -9.93 20.97
N LYS A 46 -22.80 -11.08 20.53
CA LYS A 46 -23.01 -12.38 21.21
C LYS A 46 -21.73 -13.16 21.50
N ASN A 47 -20.60 -12.83 20.85
CA ASN A 47 -19.33 -13.54 20.95
C ASN A 47 -18.28 -12.83 21.82
N SER A 48 -18.68 -12.15 22.90
CA SER A 48 -17.74 -11.34 23.72
C SER A 48 -16.57 -12.13 24.30
N LYS A 49 -16.72 -13.44 24.48
CA LYS A 49 -15.65 -14.33 24.97
C LYS A 49 -14.65 -14.77 23.89
N ASN A 50 -15.00 -14.61 22.61
CA ASN A 50 -14.19 -15.09 21.47
C ASN A 50 -13.76 -13.94 20.54
N ALA A 51 -14.39 -12.77 20.66
CA ALA A 51 -14.06 -11.62 19.85
C ALA A 51 -12.67 -11.09 20.21
N THR A 52 -11.87 -10.82 19.19
CA THR A 52 -10.54 -10.20 19.29
C THR A 52 -10.56 -8.75 18.80
N ALA A 53 -11.63 -8.33 18.12
CA ALA A 53 -11.85 -6.96 17.69
C ALA A 53 -13.28 -6.46 17.94
N ALA A 54 -13.44 -5.14 17.96
CA ALA A 54 -14.75 -4.49 18.12
C ALA A 54 -14.82 -3.15 17.38
N ILE A 55 -16.00 -2.83 16.86
CA ILE A 55 -16.30 -1.52 16.26
C ILE A 55 -16.50 -0.50 17.39
N VAL A 56 -15.64 0.51 17.45
CA VAL A 56 -15.72 1.59 18.45
C VAL A 56 -16.31 2.88 17.88
N GLY A 57 -16.33 3.01 16.56
CA GLY A 57 -16.92 4.14 15.84
C GLY A 57 -17.57 3.69 14.53
N ALA A 58 -18.66 4.34 14.14
CA ALA A 58 -19.34 4.09 12.88
C ALA A 58 -20.06 5.38 12.43
N PRO A 59 -20.32 5.58 11.13
CA PRO A 59 -21.19 6.66 10.67
C PRO A 59 -22.59 6.55 11.28
N THR A 60 -23.38 7.63 11.19
CA THR A 60 -24.72 7.68 11.79
C THR A 60 -25.69 6.61 11.28
N TRP A 61 -25.47 6.08 10.08
CA TRP A 61 -26.23 4.98 9.49
C TRP A 61 -25.66 3.59 9.81
N GLY A 62 -24.46 3.50 10.39
CA GLY A 62 -23.75 2.26 10.69
C GLY A 62 -24.10 1.67 12.07
N ASN A 63 -23.82 0.38 12.25
CA ASN A 63 -24.06 -0.33 13.51
C ASN A 63 -22.73 -0.63 14.21
N LYS A 64 -22.61 -0.23 15.48
CA LYS A 64 -21.38 -0.41 16.28
C LYS A 64 -21.24 -1.80 16.91
N THR A 65 -22.24 -2.66 16.80
CA THR A 65 -22.27 -3.97 17.47
C THR A 65 -22.23 -5.12 16.47
N ILE A 66 -22.78 -4.94 15.28
CA ILE A 66 -22.83 -5.98 14.24
C ILE A 66 -22.37 -5.33 12.94
N LEU A 67 -21.43 -5.97 12.25
CA LEU A 67 -20.99 -5.56 10.93
C LEU A 67 -22.21 -5.40 10.00
N ALA A 68 -22.48 -4.18 9.54
CA ALA A 68 -23.71 -3.89 8.80
C ALA A 68 -23.70 -4.53 7.40
N GLY A 69 -24.58 -5.48 7.09
CA GLY A 69 -24.49 -6.31 5.89
C GLY A 69 -24.57 -5.63 4.50
N GLN A 70 -24.72 -4.30 4.42
CA GLN A 70 -24.78 -3.54 3.16
C GLN A 70 -23.48 -2.75 2.90
N ASN A 71 -22.89 -2.13 3.92
CA ASN A 71 -21.70 -1.29 3.81
C ASN A 71 -21.02 -1.12 5.18
N HIS A 72 -19.70 -0.97 5.19
CA HIS A 72 -18.86 -0.80 6.38
C HIS A 72 -17.98 0.46 6.29
N PHE A 73 -18.21 1.30 5.28
CA PHE A 73 -17.42 2.51 5.07
C PHE A 73 -17.48 3.43 6.30
N GLY A 74 -16.32 3.76 6.85
CA GLY A 74 -16.19 4.66 7.99
C GLY A 74 -16.30 4.00 9.37
N ASP A 75 -16.44 2.66 9.44
CA ASP A 75 -16.33 1.94 10.69
C ASP A 75 -14.89 2.01 11.22
N LEU A 76 -14.74 2.30 12.51
CA LEU A 76 -13.48 2.30 13.23
C LEU A 76 -13.44 1.06 14.12
N VAL A 77 -12.51 0.15 13.84
CA VAL A 77 -12.33 -1.11 14.55
C VAL A 77 -11.06 -1.06 15.38
N VAL A 78 -11.15 -1.48 16.63
CA VAL A 78 -9.99 -1.71 17.52
C VAL A 78 -9.85 -3.21 17.71
N PHE A 79 -8.62 -3.72 17.61
CA PHE A 79 -8.32 -5.14 17.65
C PHE A 79 -7.15 -5.47 18.59
N ASP A 80 -7.17 -6.68 19.12
CA ASP A 80 -6.09 -7.38 19.82
C ASP A 80 -6.02 -8.81 19.24
N ASP A 81 -5.60 -8.87 17.99
CA ASP A 81 -5.72 -10.05 17.12
C ASP A 81 -4.48 -10.94 17.16
N PRO A 82 -4.64 -12.27 17.19
CA PRO A 82 -3.50 -13.19 17.18
C PRO A 82 -2.85 -13.29 15.79
N ILE A 83 -1.52 -13.49 15.81
CA ILE A 83 -0.72 -13.86 14.65
C ILE A 83 -0.22 -15.28 14.83
N THR A 84 -0.48 -16.16 13.86
CA THR A 84 -0.17 -17.59 13.94
C THR A 84 0.57 -18.09 12.70
N LEU A 85 1.17 -19.27 12.80
CA LEU A 85 1.84 -19.95 11.67
C LEU A 85 0.84 -20.70 10.77
N ASP A 86 -0.34 -20.98 11.29
CA ASP A 86 -1.45 -21.72 10.69
C ASP A 86 -2.73 -20.88 10.68
N ASN A 87 -3.71 -21.28 9.85
CA ASN A 87 -4.98 -20.58 9.68
C ASN A 87 -6.14 -21.29 10.38
#